data_AF-A0A3B0Y1I4-F1
#
_entry.id   AF-A0A3B0Y1I4-F1
#
_cell.length_a   1.000
_cell.length_b   1.000
_cell.length_c   1.000
_cell.angle_alpha   90.00
_cell.angle_beta   90.00
_cell.angle_gamma   90.00
#
_symmetry.space_group_name_H-M   'P 1'
#
loop_
_entity.id
_entity.type
_entity.pdbx_description
1 polymer ?
#
loop_
_entity_poly.entity_id
_entity_poly.type
_entity_poly.pdbx_seq_one_letter_code
_entity_poly.pdbx_strand_id
1 'polypeptide(L)'
;MNEPVLDLVVFDEISNLMEGALSEFIDTYLENSPKLLKNIDQSLSQGDLSGVFHSAHQLKGGSGSIGAMQVFQLAKKIEALSRAGSAEGIDRQVSELQLAFDRVAAELRTYQ
;
A
#
# COMPACT_ATOMS: atom_id res chain seq x y z
N MET A 1 7.75 15.58 -16.15
CA MET A 1 6.74 15.90 -15.13
C MET A 1 6.71 14.71 -14.19
N ASN A 2 7.01 14.90 -12.90
CA ASN A 2 6.83 13.82 -11.94
C ASN A 2 5.33 13.55 -11.83
N GLU A 3 4.94 12.29 -11.99
CA GLU A 3 3.57 11.85 -11.77
C GLU A 3 3.21 12.07 -10.30
N PRO A 4 2.01 12.58 -9.98
CA PRO A 4 1.62 12.84 -8.60
C PRO A 4 1.61 11.53 -7.80
N VAL A 5 2.10 11.59 -6.56
CA VAL A 5 2.24 10.43 -5.66
C VAL A 5 0.89 9.95 -5.14
N LEU A 6 -0.08 10.86 -5.03
CA LEU A 6 -1.46 10.59 -4.65
C LEU A 6 -2.40 10.97 -5.81
N ASP A 7 -3.44 10.17 -6.00
CA ASP A 7 -4.61 10.60 -6.75
C ASP A 7 -5.37 11.62 -5.90
N LEU A 8 -5.25 12.89 -6.27
CA LEU A 8 -5.83 13.99 -5.51
C LEU A 8 -7.36 13.98 -5.54
N VAL A 9 -8.00 13.41 -6.57
CA VAL A 9 -9.46 13.30 -6.59
C VAL A 9 -9.92 12.36 -5.49
N VAL A 10 -9.30 11.18 -5.40
CA VAL A 10 -9.60 10.20 -4.35
C VAL A 10 -9.22 10.74 -2.97
N PHE A 11 -8.07 11.40 -2.86
CA PHE A 11 -7.61 11.98 -1.60
C PHE A 11 -8.53 13.09 -1.10
N ASP A 12 -9.01 13.97 -1.98
CA ASP A 12 -9.95 15.04 -1.62
C ASP A 12 -11.31 14.47 -1.21
N GLU A 13 -11.79 13.40 -1.85
CA GLU A 13 -13.02 12.71 -1.46
C GLU A 13 -12.94 12.16 -0.03
N ILE A 14 -11.86 11.43 0.31
CA ILE A 14 -11.69 10.89 1.67
C ILE A 14 -11.43 12.00 2.69
N SER A 15 -10.72 13.07 2.30
CA SER A 15 -10.48 14.24 3.15
C SER A 15 -11.76 14.95 3.54
N ASN A 16 -12.67 15.16 2.58
CA ASN A 16 -13.98 15.75 2.84
C ASN A 16 -14.87 14.82 3.68
N LEU A 17 -14.79 13.51 3.47
CA LEU A 17 -15.55 12.54 4.27
C LEU A 17 -15.07 12.47 5.73
N MET A 18 -13.76 12.60 5.95
CA MET A 18 -13.10 12.51 7.25
C MET A 18 -12.88 13.88 7.90
N GLU A 19 -13.79 14.85 7.69
CA GLU A 19 -13.65 16.21 8.24
C GLU A 19 -13.37 16.18 9.76
N GLY A 20 -12.20 16.70 10.16
CA GLY A 20 -11.73 16.68 11.56
C GLY A 20 -11.04 15.40 12.04
N ALA A 21 -11.02 14.33 11.22
CA ALA A 21 -10.39 13.03 11.51
C ALA A 21 -9.34 12.60 10.47
N LEU A 22 -9.09 13.40 9.42
CA LEU A 22 -8.14 13.08 8.35
C LEU A 22 -6.73 12.75 8.88
N SER A 23 -6.23 13.51 9.85
CA SER A 23 -4.90 13.26 10.44
C SER A 23 -4.82 11.86 11.06
N GLU A 24 -5.82 11.46 11.84
CA GLU A 24 -5.86 10.14 12.49
C GLU A 24 -5.98 9.01 11.45
N PHE A 25 -6.71 9.26 10.36
CA PHE A 25 -6.80 8.33 9.24
C PHE A 25 -5.45 8.16 8.53
N ILE A 26 -4.74 9.26 8.28
CA ILE A 26 -3.38 9.26 7.71
C ILE A 26 -2.42 8.52 8.65
N ASP A 27 -2.45 8.82 9.95
CA ASP A 27 -1.63 8.14 10.97
C ASP A 27 -1.87 6.64 10.96
N THR A 28 -3.14 6.22 10.96
CA THR A 28 -3.52 4.80 10.89
C THR A 28 -2.95 4.12 9.65
N TYR A 29 -2.99 4.79 8.49
CA TYR A 29 -2.40 4.26 7.26
C TYR A 29 -0.87 4.16 7.35
N LEU A 30 -0.21 5.20 7.85
CA LEU A 30 1.25 5.27 7.98
C LEU A 30 1.80 4.29 9.03
N GLU A 31 1.04 3.98 10.08
CA GLU A 31 1.43 3.01 11.10
C GLU A 31 1.21 1.56 10.66
N ASN A 32 0.14 1.28 9.91
CA ASN A 32 -0.22 -0.08 9.54
C ASN A 32 0.51 -0.57 8.29
N SER A 33 0.70 0.29 7.29
CA SER A 33 1.32 -0.09 6.02
C SER A 33 2.73 -0.68 6.17
N PRO A 34 3.65 -0.14 7.01
CA PRO A 34 4.96 -0.75 7.24
C PRO A 34 4.88 -2.16 7.84
N LYS A 35 3.90 -2.42 8.72
CA LYS A 35 3.67 -3.75 9.30
C LYS A 35 3.24 -4.74 8.22
N LEU A 36 2.35 -4.32 7.32
CA LEU A 36 1.90 -5.13 6.19
C LEU A 36 3.03 -5.42 5.21
N LEU A 37 3.85 -4.42 4.87
CA LEU A 37 5.03 -4.58 4.00
C LEU A 37 6.03 -5.59 4.57
N LYS A 38 6.34 -5.46 5.87
CA LYS A 38 7.19 -6.43 6.56
C LYS A 38 6.60 -7.84 6.53
N ASN A 39 5.29 -7.98 6.75
CA ASN A 39 4.63 -9.28 6.70
C ASN A 39 4.66 -9.90 5.29
N ILE A 40 4.53 -9.10 4.23
CA ILE A 40 4.68 -9.57 2.85
C ILE A 40 6.08 -10.16 2.64
N ASP A 41 7.12 -9.42 3.02
CA ASP A 41 8.52 -9.86 2.87
C ASP A 41 8.81 -11.13 3.67
N GLN A 42 8.39 -11.17 4.94
CA GLN A 42 8.56 -12.34 5.81
C GLN A 42 7.83 -13.56 5.28
N SER A 43 6.57 -13.41 4.86
CA SER A 43 5.76 -14.52 4.33
C SER A 43 6.37 -15.05 3.02
N LEU A 44 6.85 -14.15 2.16
CA LEU A 44 7.55 -14.53 0.93
C LEU A 44 8.81 -15.35 1.22
N SER A 45 9.63 -14.92 2.19
CA SER A 45 10.86 -15.63 2.59
C SER A 45 10.60 -17.03 3.14
N GLN A 46 9.41 -17.26 3.70
CA GLN A 46 8.97 -18.53 4.27
C GLN A 46 8.21 -19.42 3.26
N GLY A 47 7.96 -18.92 2.04
CA GLY A 47 7.11 -19.59 1.06
C GLY A 47 5.61 -19.57 1.43
N ASP A 48 5.20 -18.76 2.39
CA ASP A 48 3.81 -18.59 2.79
C ASP A 48 3.08 -17.61 1.85
N LEU A 49 2.64 -18.12 0.71
CA LEU A 49 1.88 -17.33 -0.26
C LEU A 49 0.50 -16.89 0.28
N SER A 50 -0.05 -17.58 1.28
CA SER A 50 -1.29 -17.14 1.94
C SER A 50 -1.04 -15.89 2.76
N GLY A 51 0.04 -15.84 3.54
CA GLY A 51 0.46 -14.66 4.29
C GLY A 51 0.75 -13.45 3.38
N VAL A 52 1.41 -13.68 2.23
CA VAL A 52 1.62 -12.67 1.19
C VAL A 52 0.28 -12.12 0.69
N PHE A 53 -0.65 -13.01 0.31
CA PHE A 53 -1.96 -12.63 -0.21
C PHE A 53 -2.73 -11.74 0.77
N HIS A 54 -2.86 -12.17 2.04
CA HIS A 54 -3.64 -11.44 3.03
C HIS A 54 -3.07 -10.06 3.35
N SER A 55 -1.74 -9.95 3.42
CA SER A 55 -1.07 -8.68 3.71
C SER A 55 -1.16 -7.72 2.52
N ALA A 56 -0.98 -8.22 1.29
CA ALA A 56 -1.16 -7.45 0.07
C ALA A 56 -2.61 -6.98 -0.12
N HIS A 57 -3.59 -7.83 0.19
CA HIS A 57 -5.02 -7.49 0.11
C HIS A 57 -5.39 -6.32 1.04
N GLN A 58 -4.91 -6.35 2.29
CA GLN A 58 -5.15 -5.27 3.26
C GLN A 58 -4.48 -3.97 2.82
N LEU A 59 -3.21 -4.05 2.38
CA LEU A 59 -2.46 -2.88 1.93
C LEU A 59 -3.11 -2.25 0.69
N LYS A 60 -3.61 -3.08 -0.24
CA LYS A 60 -4.39 -2.63 -1.40
C LYS A 60 -5.60 -1.82 -0.95
N GLY A 61 -6.41 -2.34 -0.03
CA GLY A 61 -7.61 -1.66 0.47
C GLY A 61 -7.29 -0.26 1.01
N GLY A 62 -6.37 -0.16 1.97
CA GLY A 62 -5.98 1.12 2.56
C GLY A 62 -5.40 2.10 1.53
N SER A 63 -4.57 1.60 0.62
CA SER A 63 -3.94 2.43 -0.42
C SER A 63 -4.95 2.93 -1.45
N GLY A 64 -5.98 2.13 -1.74
CA GLY A 64 -7.12 2.53 -2.57
C GLY A 64 -7.89 3.68 -1.95
N SER A 65 -8.22 3.57 -0.66
CA SER A 65 -9.02 4.58 0.05
C SER A 65 -8.32 5.93 0.20
N ILE A 66 -6.99 5.96 0.28
CA ILE A 66 -6.22 7.19 0.49
C ILE A 66 -5.68 7.82 -0.81
N GLY A 67 -5.95 7.23 -1.98
CA GLY A 67 -5.44 7.75 -3.24
C GLY A 67 -4.02 7.29 -3.62
N ALA A 68 -3.39 6.38 -2.86
CA ALA A 68 -2.05 5.86 -3.12
C ALA A 68 -2.04 4.82 -4.28
N MET A 69 -2.35 5.27 -5.50
CA MET A 69 -2.66 4.39 -6.64
C MET A 69 -1.50 3.48 -7.07
N GLN A 70 -0.26 3.95 -7.00
CA GLN A 70 0.88 3.10 -7.34
C GLN A 70 1.03 1.93 -6.35
N VAL A 71 0.87 2.20 -5.05
CA VAL A 71 0.91 1.17 -3.99
C VAL A 71 -0.26 0.20 -4.18
N PHE A 72 -1.47 0.72 -4.48
CA PHE A 72 -2.64 -0.09 -4.79
C PHE A 72 -2.39 -1.08 -5.95
N GLN A 73 -1.81 -0.62 -7.07
CA GLN A 73 -1.59 -1.48 -8.24
C GLN A 73 -0.53 -2.56 -7.96
N LEU A 74 0.55 -2.21 -7.27
CA LEU A 74 1.61 -3.14 -6.91
C LEU A 74 1.10 -4.20 -5.91
N ALA A 75 0.37 -3.78 -4.88
CA ALA A 75 -0.27 -4.68 -3.93
C ALA A 75 -1.26 -5.62 -4.61
N LYS A 76 -2.09 -5.11 -5.54
CA LYS A 76 -3.01 -5.92 -6.36
C LYS A 76 -2.28 -6.96 -7.21
N LYS A 77 -1.11 -6.63 -7.77
CA LYS A 77 -0.32 -7.57 -8.58
C LYS A 77 0.31 -8.65 -7.70
N ILE A 78 0.83 -8.30 -6.53
CA ILE A 78 1.35 -9.26 -5.55
C ILE A 78 0.23 -10.21 -5.09
N GLU A 79 -0.94 -9.67 -4.73
CA GLU A 79 -2.14 -10.43 -4.36
C GLU A 79 -2.53 -11.44 -5.45
N ALA A 80 -2.51 -11.03 -6.72
CA ALA A 80 -2.83 -11.91 -7.85
C ALA A 80 -1.80 -13.05 -8.02
N LEU A 81 -0.51 -12.73 -7.94
CA LEU A 81 0.57 -13.71 -8.06
C LEU A 81 0.55 -14.73 -6.93
N SER A 82 0.40 -14.27 -5.69
CA SER A 82 0.32 -15.14 -4.51
C SER A 82 -0.91 -16.05 -4.56
N ARG A 83 -2.06 -15.53 -5.03
CA ARG A 83 -3.28 -16.33 -5.22
C ARG A 83 -3.11 -17.40 -6.29
N ALA A 84 -2.33 -17.13 -7.34
CA ALA A 84 -2.01 -18.10 -8.38
C ALA A 84 -0.98 -19.16 -7.93
N GLY A 85 -0.46 -19.06 -6.70
CA GLY A 85 0.55 -19.99 -6.19
C GLY A 85 1.96 -19.76 -6.77
N SER A 86 2.19 -18.62 -7.43
CA SER A 86 3.50 -18.30 -8.03
C SER A 86 4.26 -17.31 -7.16
N ALA A 87 5.44 -17.70 -6.68
CA ALA A 87 6.39 -16.80 -6.03
C ALA A 87 7.25 -16.03 -7.06
N GLU A 88 7.25 -16.44 -8.32
CA GLU A 88 8.13 -15.89 -9.35
C GLU A 88 7.79 -14.43 -9.64
N GLY A 89 8.77 -13.55 -9.44
CA GLY A 89 8.65 -12.12 -9.68
C GLY A 89 7.93 -11.34 -8.58
N ILE A 90 7.46 -11.98 -7.49
CA ILE A 90 6.89 -11.26 -6.34
C ILE A 90 7.95 -10.39 -5.66
N ASP A 91 9.18 -10.89 -5.52
CA ASP A 91 10.34 -10.19 -4.95
C ASP A 91 10.59 -8.80 -5.58
N ARG A 92 10.57 -8.73 -6.91
CA ARG A 92 10.68 -7.47 -7.64
C ARG A 92 9.52 -6.53 -7.34
N GLN A 93 8.30 -7.07 -7.27
CA GLN A 93 7.12 -6.25 -6.96
C GLN A 93 7.15 -5.73 -5.53
N VAL A 94 7.65 -6.51 -4.56
CA VAL A 94 7.81 -6.09 -3.16
C VAL A 94 8.83 -4.94 -3.07
N SER A 95 9.92 -5.03 -3.82
CA SER A 95 10.93 -3.95 -3.87
C SER A 95 10.34 -2.65 -4.46
N GLU A 96 9.59 -2.76 -5.57
CA GLU A 96 8.90 -1.62 -6.17
C GLU A 96 7.81 -1.05 -5.24
N LEU A 97 7.11 -1.92 -4.51
CA LEU A 97 6.06 -1.57 -3.56
C LEU A 97 6.61 -0.76 -2.37
N GLN A 98 7.75 -1.18 -1.82
CA GLN A 98 8.40 -0.44 -0.72
C GLN A 98 8.78 0.98 -1.14
N LEU A 99 9.40 1.14 -2.31
CA LEU A 99 9.76 2.45 -2.84
C LEU A 99 8.54 3.34 -3.12
N ALA A 100 7.45 2.74 -3.64
CA ALA A 100 6.21 3.47 -3.87
C ALA A 100 5.59 3.93 -2.54
N PHE A 101 5.58 3.06 -1.52
CA PHE A 101 5.10 3.41 -0.20
C PHE A 101 5.94 4.51 0.45
N ASP A 102 7.27 4.46 0.35
CA ASP A 102 8.14 5.48 0.95
C ASP A 102 7.85 6.88 0.39
N ARG A 103 7.55 6.98 -0.91
CA ARG A 103 7.11 8.24 -1.54
C ARG A 103 5.75 8.70 -1.01
N VAL A 104 4.77 7.80 -0.95
CA VAL A 104 3.44 8.09 -0.40
C VAL A 104 3.53 8.53 1.06
N ALA A 105 4.36 7.87 1.86
CA ALA A 105 4.55 8.21 3.26
C ALA A 105 5.24 9.57 3.45
N ALA A 106 6.13 9.97 2.54
CA ALA A 106 6.71 11.30 2.56
C ALA A 106 5.66 12.38 2.21
N GLU A 107 4.84 12.12 1.20
CA GLU A 107 3.78 13.02 0.76
C GLU A 107 2.69 13.17 1.83
N LEU A 108 2.16 12.08 2.39
CA LEU A 108 1.10 12.14 3.39
C LEU A 108 1.50 12.90 4.67
N ARG A 109 2.79 12.87 5.04
CA ARG A 109 3.32 13.64 6.18
C ARG A 109 3.30 15.16 5.95
N THR A 110 3.05 15.65 4.74
CA THR A 110 2.87 17.09 4.48
C THR A 110 1.46 17.58 4.76
N TYR A 111 0.52 16.65 4.99
CA TYR A 111 -0.88 16.94 5.33
C TYR A 111 -1.16 16.82 6.84
N GLN A 112 -0.11 16.64 7.64
CA GLN A 112 -0.12 16.60 9.10
C GLN A 112 0.36 17.93 9.67
#